data_AF-A0A1Y1XL77-F1
#
_entry.id   AF-A0A1Y1XL77-F1
#
_cell.length_a   1.000
_cell.length_b   1.000
_cell.length_c   1.000
_cell.angle_alpha   90.00
_cell.angle_beta   90.00
_cell.angle_gamma   90.00
#
_symmetry.space_group_name_H-M   'P 1'
#
loop_
_entity.id
_entity.type
_entity.pdbx_description
1 polymer ?
#
loop_
_entity_poly.entity_id
_entity_poly.type
_entity_poly.pdbx_seq_one_letter_code
_entity_poly.pdbx_strand_id
1 'polypeptide(L)'
;MNTVREENNNYTTEFFKKVYVKLENYIKENEIIKDNVIHLFTSMDIRTELEDYLFKYNISLKELNKIVNEIKKYILCLSIEYSKIYNSQLKMKDTIFQTNLSYIEYYIEDKKKTIYNTVIEIMKRDDLLEFKDYIYKHDLSLNDLNTDHYDLLIWAIENNISQEIIDIILLYYPSLNYYIFDIEEGDEVEKSPLSSAIAEDNFKLADILIKNKADINYKLFLNDIIKNLTVNKLLDDKNLRYILSNGFSLTYINNESSFIEDLIKASYPSYFIEIVFKFYIFDINFILNFLHYSKNKKGISTVQFNNIIKQEKCKIHIKDKWYSTAIKYGAFDAIDIFIEYDIRKEEAILNLIKKKKV
;
A
#
# COMPACT_ATOMS: atom_id res chain seq x y z
N MET A 1 -46.66 39.76 -0.63
CA MET A 1 -45.23 39.44 -0.44
C MET A 1 -44.90 38.94 0.97
N ASN A 2 -45.54 39.44 2.04
CA ASN A 2 -45.30 38.95 3.41
C ASN A 2 -45.91 37.57 3.72
N THR A 3 -47.07 37.24 3.15
CA THR A 3 -47.77 35.95 3.38
C THR A 3 -47.02 34.74 2.82
N VAL A 4 -46.42 34.86 1.63
CA VAL A 4 -45.58 33.81 1.02
C VAL A 4 -44.29 33.59 1.83
N ARG A 5 -43.76 34.62 2.50
CA ARG A 5 -42.60 34.48 3.40
C ARG A 5 -42.97 33.77 4.70
N GLU A 6 -44.15 34.05 5.26
CA GLU A 6 -44.62 33.44 6.51
C GLU A 6 -45.01 31.97 6.34
N GLU A 7 -45.69 31.61 5.24
CA GLU A 7 -46.03 30.22 4.92
C GLU A 7 -44.77 29.36 4.66
N ASN A 8 -43.78 29.93 3.97
CA ASN A 8 -42.50 29.24 3.72
C ASN A 8 -41.67 29.06 5.01
N ASN A 9 -41.71 30.02 5.94
CA ASN A 9 -41.05 29.89 7.25
C ASN A 9 -41.68 28.80 8.13
N ASN A 10 -43.01 28.66 8.10
CA ASN A 10 -43.70 27.59 8.82
C ASN A 10 -43.37 26.22 8.25
N TYR A 11 -43.32 26.08 6.92
CA TYR A 11 -42.93 24.83 6.25
C TYR A 11 -41.50 24.39 6.59
N THR A 12 -40.56 25.34 6.59
CA THR A 12 -39.17 25.07 6.95
C THR A 12 -39.06 24.64 8.41
N THR A 13 -39.82 25.26 9.30
CA THR A 13 -39.83 24.92 10.73
C THR A 13 -40.43 23.53 11.00
N GLU A 14 -41.51 23.17 10.32
CA GLU A 14 -42.13 21.84 10.44
C GLU A 14 -41.25 20.73 9.83
N PHE A 15 -40.56 21.05 8.73
CA PHE A 15 -39.57 20.18 8.10
C PHE A 15 -38.41 19.86 9.04
N PHE A 16 -37.79 20.88 9.64
CA PHE A 16 -36.72 20.68 10.62
C PHE A 16 -37.21 19.84 11.79
N LYS A 17 -38.41 20.11 12.32
CA LYS A 17 -38.98 19.27 13.37
C LYS A 17 -39.10 17.80 12.93
N LYS A 18 -39.50 17.52 11.69
CA LYS A 18 -39.57 16.14 11.17
C LYS A 18 -38.19 15.50 11.01
N VAL A 19 -37.19 16.25 10.53
CA VAL A 19 -35.79 15.77 10.43
C VAL A 19 -35.20 15.53 11.80
N TYR A 20 -35.36 16.46 12.74
CA TYR A 20 -34.90 16.32 14.12
C TYR A 20 -35.57 15.14 14.82
N VAL A 21 -36.89 15.00 14.69
CA VAL A 21 -37.61 13.85 15.28
C VAL A 21 -37.15 12.54 14.65
N LYS A 22 -36.93 12.49 13.32
CA LYS A 22 -36.39 11.29 12.68
C LYS A 22 -34.95 10.99 13.10
N LEU A 23 -34.10 12.02 13.24
CA LEU A 23 -32.72 11.89 13.71
C LEU A 23 -32.72 11.43 15.17
N GLU A 24 -33.54 12.04 16.01
CA GLU A 24 -33.71 11.68 17.42
C GLU A 24 -34.24 10.26 17.58
N ASN A 25 -35.19 9.83 16.75
CA ASN A 25 -35.67 8.45 16.73
C ASN A 25 -34.60 7.48 16.24
N TYR A 26 -33.90 7.79 15.14
CA TYR A 26 -32.78 6.98 14.65
C TYR A 26 -31.68 6.84 15.72
N ILE A 27 -31.35 7.95 16.40
CA ILE A 27 -30.38 7.99 17.50
C ILE A 27 -30.85 7.13 18.68
N LYS A 28 -32.13 7.23 19.08
CA LYS A 28 -32.72 6.44 20.17
C LYS A 28 -32.81 4.95 19.85
N GLU A 29 -33.15 4.60 18.61
CA GLU A 29 -33.32 3.22 18.13
C GLU A 29 -31.99 2.47 18.01
N ASN A 30 -30.87 3.18 17.82
CA ASN A 30 -29.58 2.56 17.59
C ASN A 30 -28.76 2.29 18.88
N GLU A 31 -29.28 2.56 20.10
CA GLU A 31 -28.63 2.35 21.43
C GLU A 31 -27.19 2.92 21.62
N ILE A 32 -26.59 3.49 20.57
CA ILE A 32 -25.17 3.84 20.50
C ILE A 32 -24.88 5.22 21.11
N ILE A 33 -25.92 5.99 21.49
CA ILE A 33 -25.79 7.41 21.79
C ILE A 33 -26.36 7.76 23.17
N LYS A 34 -25.54 8.41 23.99
CA LYS A 34 -25.92 8.98 25.29
C LYS A 34 -26.71 10.27 25.08
N ASP A 35 -27.72 10.51 25.93
CA ASP A 35 -28.59 11.68 25.89
C ASP A 35 -27.81 12.98 25.59
N ASN A 36 -28.30 13.78 24.64
CA ASN A 36 -27.77 15.10 24.22
C ASN A 36 -26.74 15.19 23.08
N VAL A 37 -26.44 14.11 22.31
CA VAL A 37 -25.63 14.27 21.08
C VAL A 37 -26.21 15.30 20.12
N ILE A 38 -27.53 15.38 19.99
CA ILE A 38 -28.18 16.35 19.09
C ILE A 38 -27.87 17.80 19.51
N HIS A 39 -27.73 18.04 20.82
CA HIS A 39 -27.36 19.36 21.35
C HIS A 39 -26.00 19.79 20.82
N LEU A 40 -25.02 18.87 20.83
CA LEU A 40 -23.68 19.09 20.29
C LEU A 40 -23.74 19.60 18.84
N PHE A 41 -24.46 18.90 17.97
CA PHE A 41 -24.55 19.27 16.54
C PHE A 41 -25.38 20.53 16.26
N THR A 42 -26.12 21.03 17.24
CA THR A 42 -26.96 22.23 17.11
C THR A 42 -26.46 23.41 17.94
N SER A 43 -25.36 23.22 18.67
CA SER A 43 -24.74 24.22 19.51
C SER A 43 -24.32 25.47 18.75
N MET A 44 -24.40 26.63 19.41
CA MET A 44 -23.75 27.86 18.94
C MET A 44 -22.28 27.97 19.40
N ASP A 45 -21.88 27.22 20.43
CA ASP A 45 -20.51 27.13 20.95
C ASP A 45 -20.05 25.66 21.00
N ILE A 46 -19.88 25.09 19.81
CA ILE A 46 -19.52 23.69 19.62
C ILE A 46 -18.23 23.29 20.34
N ARG A 47 -17.30 24.23 20.55
CA ARG A 47 -16.00 23.94 21.19
C ARG A 47 -16.18 23.54 22.65
N THR A 48 -16.79 24.41 23.45
CA THR A 48 -17.00 24.19 24.88
C THR A 48 -17.88 22.97 25.11
N GLU A 49 -18.95 22.84 24.31
CA GLU A 49 -19.89 21.74 24.46
C GLU A 49 -19.31 20.38 24.05
N LEU A 50 -18.41 20.33 23.07
CA LEU A 50 -17.72 19.10 22.72
C LEU A 50 -16.84 18.60 23.86
N GLU A 51 -16.04 19.49 24.44
CA GLU A 51 -15.17 19.13 25.57
C GLU A 51 -15.98 18.66 26.78
N ASP A 52 -17.05 19.38 27.12
CA ASP A 52 -17.97 19.02 28.20
C ASP A 52 -18.67 17.68 27.92
N TYR A 53 -19.12 17.46 26.69
CA TYR A 53 -19.77 16.22 26.26
C TYR A 53 -18.82 15.02 26.40
N LEU A 54 -17.59 15.14 25.90
CA LEU A 54 -16.58 14.09 26.00
C LEU A 54 -16.23 13.77 27.44
N PHE A 55 -16.03 14.79 28.27
CA PHE A 55 -15.71 14.65 29.69
C PHE A 55 -16.86 14.02 30.47
N LYS A 56 -18.08 14.59 30.38
CA LYS A 56 -19.26 14.16 31.13
C LYS A 56 -19.61 12.71 30.87
N TYR A 57 -19.44 12.26 29.63
CA TYR A 57 -19.83 10.92 29.21
C TYR A 57 -18.67 9.94 29.11
N ASN A 58 -17.43 10.36 29.40
CA ASN A 58 -16.22 9.54 29.26
C ASN A 58 -16.14 8.86 27.88
N ILE A 59 -16.35 9.63 26.82
CA ILE A 59 -16.40 9.12 25.44
C ILE A 59 -14.99 9.06 24.88
N SER A 60 -14.58 7.88 24.41
CA SER A 60 -13.27 7.71 23.78
C SER A 60 -13.26 8.35 22.37
N LEU A 61 -12.07 8.64 21.84
CA LEU A 61 -11.95 9.16 20.47
C LEU A 61 -12.54 8.20 19.43
N LYS A 62 -12.39 6.89 19.66
CA LYS A 62 -12.95 5.82 18.85
C LYS A 62 -14.48 5.83 18.86
N GLU A 63 -15.08 5.98 20.04
CA GLU A 63 -16.53 6.13 20.19
C GLU A 63 -17.04 7.40 19.51
N LEU A 64 -16.34 8.53 19.69
CA LEU A 64 -16.69 9.79 19.02
C LEU A 64 -16.66 9.67 17.48
N ASN A 65 -15.61 9.06 16.93
CA ASN A 65 -15.49 8.83 15.49
C ASN A 65 -16.62 7.92 14.96
N LYS A 66 -17.00 6.89 15.72
CA LYS A 66 -18.15 6.05 15.38
C LYS A 66 -19.45 6.86 15.32
N ILE A 67 -19.71 7.70 16.33
CA ILE A 67 -20.90 8.57 16.37
C ILE A 67 -20.93 9.50 15.14
N VAL A 68 -19.81 10.14 14.81
CA VAL A 68 -19.71 11.03 13.65
C VAL A 68 -19.99 10.28 12.34
N ASN A 69 -19.45 9.07 12.17
CA ASN A 69 -19.67 8.28 10.95
C ASN A 69 -21.13 7.83 10.77
N GLU A 70 -21.80 7.43 11.85
CA GLU A 70 -23.23 7.10 11.78
C GLU A 70 -24.08 8.34 11.44
N ILE A 71 -23.74 9.49 12.01
CA ILE A 71 -24.38 10.77 11.67
C ILE A 71 -24.17 11.12 10.19
N LYS A 72 -22.95 10.94 9.65
CA LYS A 72 -22.67 11.12 8.21
C LYS A 72 -23.52 10.24 7.32
N LYS A 73 -23.59 8.94 7.62
CA LYS A 73 -24.42 7.98 6.86
C LYS A 73 -25.87 8.41 6.85
N TYR A 74 -26.38 8.81 8.02
CA TYR A 74 -27.74 9.29 8.15
C TYR A 74 -28.00 10.57 7.33
N ILE A 75 -27.10 11.55 7.38
CA ILE A 75 -27.20 12.79 6.57
C ILE A 75 -27.19 12.46 5.08
N LEU A 76 -26.32 11.54 4.65
CA LEU A 76 -26.28 11.10 3.27
C LEU A 76 -27.62 10.48 2.85
N CYS A 77 -28.20 9.59 3.67
CA CYS A 77 -29.53 9.02 3.43
C CYS A 77 -30.61 10.11 3.31
N LEU A 78 -30.63 11.08 4.22
CA LEU A 78 -31.56 12.22 4.13
C LEU A 78 -31.33 13.02 2.84
N SER A 79 -30.08 13.31 2.47
CA SER A 79 -29.78 14.08 1.25
C SER A 79 -30.27 13.37 -0.02
N ILE A 80 -30.24 12.03 -0.05
CA ILE A 80 -30.76 11.22 -1.15
C ILE A 80 -32.30 11.21 -1.15
N GLU A 81 -32.93 11.12 0.02
CA GLU A 81 -34.40 11.24 0.13
C GLU A 81 -34.89 12.62 -0.31
N TYR A 82 -34.13 13.68 0.00
CA TYR A 82 -34.54 15.06 -0.23
C TYR A 82 -34.14 15.63 -1.59
N SER A 83 -33.06 15.16 -2.21
CA SER A 83 -32.74 15.47 -3.62
C SER A 83 -33.86 15.02 -4.57
N LYS A 84 -34.70 14.07 -4.15
CA LYS A 84 -35.92 13.65 -4.86
C LYS A 84 -37.11 14.60 -4.66
N ILE A 85 -37.09 15.46 -3.64
CA ILE A 85 -38.26 16.19 -3.16
C ILE A 85 -38.16 17.70 -3.43
N TYR A 86 -36.99 18.36 -3.35
CA TYR A 86 -36.93 19.83 -3.52
C TYR A 86 -35.57 20.39 -3.98
N ASN A 87 -35.62 21.33 -4.93
CA ASN A 87 -34.51 22.19 -5.33
C ASN A 87 -34.77 23.63 -4.79
N SER A 88 -33.84 24.18 -3.98
CA SER A 88 -33.50 25.62 -3.83
C SER A 88 -33.65 26.38 -2.49
N GLN A 89 -34.35 25.93 -1.43
CA GLN A 89 -34.59 26.80 -0.23
C GLN A 89 -34.01 26.35 1.13
N LEU A 90 -33.26 25.25 1.22
CA LEU A 90 -32.72 24.71 2.49
C LEU A 90 -31.41 25.38 3.01
N LYS A 91 -30.84 26.32 2.27
CA LYS A 91 -29.46 26.82 2.40
C LYS A 91 -29.00 27.44 3.74
N MET A 92 -29.87 27.79 4.70
CA MET A 92 -29.48 28.70 5.80
C MET A 92 -29.43 28.08 7.22
N LYS A 93 -30.06 26.92 7.46
CA LYS A 93 -29.93 26.16 8.73
C LYS A 93 -29.08 24.90 8.57
N ASP A 94 -28.87 24.45 7.33
CA ASP A 94 -27.84 23.49 6.98
C ASP A 94 -26.43 24.00 7.37
N THR A 95 -26.20 25.32 7.43
CA THR A 95 -24.89 25.90 7.70
C THR A 95 -24.38 25.65 9.12
N ILE A 96 -25.20 25.80 10.18
CA ILE A 96 -24.75 25.59 11.57
C ILE A 96 -24.41 24.11 11.79
N PHE A 97 -25.31 23.22 11.38
CA PHE A 97 -25.09 21.78 11.52
C PHE A 97 -23.87 21.31 10.72
N GLN A 98 -23.72 21.76 9.46
CA GLN A 98 -22.53 21.45 8.65
C GLN A 98 -21.27 22.03 9.28
N THR A 99 -21.32 23.27 9.79
CA THR A 99 -20.18 23.90 10.47
C THR A 99 -19.77 23.12 11.71
N ASN A 100 -20.73 22.69 12.53
CA ASN A 100 -20.47 21.91 13.74
C ASN A 100 -19.96 20.51 13.40
N LEU A 101 -20.52 19.85 12.39
CA LEU A 101 -20.00 18.57 11.89
C LEU A 101 -18.54 18.72 11.44
N SER A 102 -18.25 19.72 10.61
CA SER A 102 -16.89 20.01 10.15
C SER A 102 -15.93 20.37 11.29
N TYR A 103 -16.42 21.07 12.32
CA TYR A 103 -15.64 21.33 13.52
C TYR A 103 -15.31 20.05 14.29
N ILE A 104 -16.28 19.15 14.49
CA ILE A 104 -16.06 17.89 15.20
C ILE A 104 -15.14 16.97 14.38
N GLU A 105 -15.28 16.93 13.05
CA GLU A 105 -14.35 16.23 12.15
C GLU A 105 -12.93 16.76 12.32
N TYR A 106 -12.76 18.08 12.28
CA TYR A 106 -11.47 18.71 12.51
C TYR A 106 -10.90 18.38 13.89
N TYR A 107 -11.72 18.41 14.94
CA TYR A 107 -11.32 18.04 16.30
C TYR A 107 -10.86 16.58 16.37
N ILE A 108 -11.60 15.64 15.76
CA ILE A 108 -11.22 14.23 15.71
C ILE A 108 -9.86 14.08 15.01
N GLU A 109 -9.69 14.75 13.88
CA GLU A 109 -8.46 14.66 13.09
C GLU A 109 -7.25 15.25 13.83
N ASP A 110 -7.42 16.39 14.50
CA ASP A 110 -6.39 17.00 15.35
C ASP A 110 -5.99 16.10 16.53
N LYS A 111 -6.99 15.46 17.18
CA LYS A 111 -6.72 14.49 18.25
C LYS A 111 -6.04 13.23 17.74
N LYS A 112 -6.45 12.68 16.59
CA LYS A 112 -5.77 11.55 15.95
C LYS A 112 -4.32 11.91 15.64
N LYS A 113 -4.08 13.08 15.07
CA LYS A 113 -2.72 13.58 14.79
C LYS A 113 -1.87 13.70 16.06
N THR A 114 -2.45 14.16 17.15
CA THR A 114 -1.76 14.25 18.45
C THR A 114 -1.40 12.86 19.00
N ILE A 115 -2.34 11.92 18.97
CA ILE A 115 -2.12 10.53 19.39
C ILE A 115 -1.04 9.89 18.51
N TYR A 116 -1.18 10.04 17.20
CA TYR A 116 -0.22 9.58 16.21
C TYR A 116 1.20 10.06 16.52
N ASN A 117 1.40 11.38 16.63
CA ASN A 117 2.72 11.95 16.95
C ASN A 117 3.27 11.39 18.27
N THR A 118 2.40 11.20 19.28
CA THR A 118 2.82 10.66 20.57
C THR A 118 3.31 9.21 20.44
N VAL A 119 2.56 8.35 19.74
CA VAL A 119 2.94 6.96 19.47
C VAL A 119 4.27 6.89 18.73
N ILE A 120 4.44 7.72 17.71
CA ILE A 120 5.68 7.81 16.93
C ILE A 120 6.88 8.20 17.80
N GLU A 121 6.72 9.21 18.65
CA GLU A 121 7.80 9.63 19.55
C GLU A 121 8.13 8.57 20.61
N ILE A 122 7.15 7.78 21.07
CA ILE A 122 7.41 6.62 21.95
C ILE A 122 8.20 5.55 21.19
N MET A 123 7.79 5.21 19.97
CA MET A 123 8.46 4.20 19.14
C MET A 123 9.91 4.58 18.81
N LYS A 124 10.18 5.86 18.51
CA LYS A 124 11.54 6.36 18.26
C LYS A 124 12.45 6.29 19.49
N ARG A 125 11.89 6.36 20.71
CA ARG A 125 12.65 6.17 21.95
C ARG A 125 12.95 4.70 22.23
N ASP A 126 12.35 3.79 21.47
CA ASP A 126 12.44 2.34 21.64
C ASP A 126 12.00 1.86 23.05
N ASP A 127 11.04 2.55 23.65
CA ASP A 127 10.49 2.17 24.96
C ASP A 127 9.27 1.25 24.79
N LEU A 128 9.53 -0.05 24.75
CA LEU A 128 8.51 -1.09 24.60
C LEU A 128 7.43 -1.05 25.70
N LEU A 129 7.79 -0.71 26.93
CA LEU A 129 6.86 -0.69 28.06
C LEU A 129 5.93 0.51 27.94
N GLU A 130 6.49 1.69 27.64
CA GLU A 130 5.71 2.91 27.39
C GLU A 130 4.77 2.73 26.20
N PHE A 131 5.24 2.09 25.11
CA PHE A 131 4.42 1.79 23.93
C PHE A 131 3.18 0.95 24.28
N LYS A 132 3.38 -0.16 24.99
CA LYS A 132 2.27 -1.04 25.41
C LYS A 132 1.30 -0.34 26.36
N ASP A 133 1.83 0.38 27.34
CA ASP A 133 1.04 1.10 28.33
C ASP A 133 0.20 2.22 27.68
N TYR A 134 0.77 2.94 26.72
CA TYR A 134 0.07 3.98 25.98
C TYR A 134 -1.08 3.42 25.13
N ILE A 135 -0.83 2.34 24.37
CA ILE A 135 -1.88 1.67 23.57
C ILE A 135 -3.03 1.20 24.48
N TYR A 136 -2.70 0.57 25.60
CA TYR A 136 -3.69 0.04 26.54
C TYR A 136 -4.51 1.16 27.20
N LYS A 137 -3.86 2.19 27.72
CA LYS A 137 -4.52 3.31 28.42
C LYS A 137 -5.48 4.09 27.53
N HIS A 138 -5.19 4.17 26.24
CA HIS A 138 -5.99 4.93 25.28
C HIS A 138 -6.98 4.07 24.47
N ASP A 139 -7.11 2.76 24.78
CA ASP A 139 -7.94 1.81 24.03
C ASP A 139 -7.72 1.89 22.50
N LEU A 140 -6.44 2.04 22.11
CA LEU A 140 -6.08 2.23 20.71
C LEU A 140 -5.99 0.88 20.01
N SER A 141 -6.75 0.74 18.93
CA SER A 141 -6.43 -0.26 17.91
C SER A 141 -5.33 0.32 17.03
N LEU A 142 -4.22 -0.39 16.85
CA LEU A 142 -3.13 0.11 15.99
C LEU A 142 -3.58 0.34 14.55
N ASN A 143 -4.58 -0.41 14.08
CA ASN A 143 -5.19 -0.20 12.77
C ASN A 143 -5.91 1.15 12.65
N ASP A 144 -6.30 1.78 13.77
CA ASP A 144 -6.94 3.11 13.76
C ASP A 144 -5.92 4.23 13.48
N LEU A 145 -4.61 3.93 13.54
CA LEU A 145 -3.53 4.86 13.23
C LEU A 145 -3.18 4.87 11.73
N ASN A 146 -3.67 3.88 10.97
CA ASN A 146 -3.47 3.82 9.53
C ASN A 146 -4.44 4.78 8.82
N THR A 147 -3.99 5.33 7.71
CA THR A 147 -4.78 6.14 6.78
C THR A 147 -4.57 5.64 5.35
N ASP A 148 -5.28 6.19 4.37
CA ASP A 148 -5.12 5.81 2.96
C ASP A 148 -3.69 6.08 2.44
N HIS A 149 -2.96 7.01 3.06
CA HIS A 149 -1.61 7.44 2.68
C HIS A 149 -0.56 7.18 3.76
N TYR A 150 -0.91 6.44 4.81
CA TYR A 150 0.00 6.19 5.92
C TYR A 150 -0.29 4.84 6.57
N ASP A 151 0.75 4.05 6.78
CA ASP A 151 0.65 2.77 7.44
C ASP A 151 1.74 2.65 8.52
N LEU A 152 1.31 2.35 9.75
CA LEU A 152 2.19 2.32 10.92
C LEU A 152 3.28 1.26 10.78
N LEU A 153 2.97 0.09 10.21
CA LEU A 153 3.94 -0.98 10.02
C LEU A 153 4.98 -0.58 8.97
N ILE A 154 4.56 -0.08 7.82
CA ILE A 154 5.47 0.41 6.77
C ILE A 154 6.37 1.52 7.32
N TRP A 155 5.79 2.50 8.03
CA TRP A 155 6.57 3.56 8.66
C TRP A 155 7.60 3.03 9.66
N ALA A 156 7.21 2.06 10.50
CA ALA A 156 8.10 1.46 11.49
C ALA A 156 9.28 0.73 10.84
N ILE A 157 9.03 0.04 9.73
CA ILE A 157 10.04 -0.63 8.90
C ILE A 157 11.05 0.39 8.37
N GLU A 158 10.56 1.46 7.73
CA GLU A 158 11.38 2.50 7.09
C GLU A 158 12.15 3.38 8.09
N ASN A 159 11.71 3.43 9.35
CA ASN A 159 12.35 4.21 10.41
C ASN A 159 13.20 3.35 11.36
N ASN A 160 13.53 2.12 10.98
CA ASN A 160 14.39 1.22 11.75
C ASN A 160 13.95 1.04 13.22
N ILE A 161 12.64 0.94 13.44
CA ILE A 161 12.07 0.66 14.77
C ILE A 161 12.47 -0.75 15.22
N SER A 162 12.59 -0.96 16.54
CA SER A 162 13.01 -2.26 17.08
C SER A 162 12.10 -3.41 16.67
N GLN A 163 12.70 -4.59 16.58
CA GLN A 163 11.99 -5.80 16.22
C GLN A 163 10.86 -6.11 17.22
N GLU A 164 11.07 -5.86 18.50
CA GLU A 164 10.08 -6.11 19.55
C GLU A 164 8.82 -5.26 19.39
N ILE A 165 8.96 -4.00 18.97
CA ILE A 165 7.82 -3.12 18.68
C ILE A 165 7.14 -3.57 17.38
N ILE A 166 7.92 -3.89 16.34
CA ILE A 166 7.39 -4.38 15.07
C ILE A 166 6.60 -5.69 15.27
N ASP A 167 7.11 -6.61 16.08
CA ASP A 167 6.44 -7.87 16.41
C ASP A 167 5.06 -7.63 17.06
N ILE A 168 4.89 -6.58 17.86
CA ILE A 168 3.59 -6.18 18.41
C ILE A 168 2.68 -5.63 17.32
N ILE A 169 3.20 -4.75 16.46
CA ILE A 169 2.43 -4.15 15.37
C ILE A 169 1.89 -5.24 14.44
N LEU A 170 2.73 -6.23 14.09
CA LEU A 170 2.37 -7.34 13.21
C LEU A 170 1.15 -8.13 13.70
N LEU A 171 0.88 -8.19 15.01
CA LEU A 171 -0.29 -8.89 15.55
C LEU A 171 -1.64 -8.28 15.13
N TYR A 172 -1.64 -7.02 14.69
CA TYR A 172 -2.85 -6.29 14.30
C TYR A 172 -3.15 -6.38 12.80
N TYR A 173 -2.21 -6.91 12.01
CA TYR A 173 -2.37 -7.06 10.57
C TYR A 173 -2.87 -8.46 10.22
N PRO A 174 -4.07 -8.60 9.61
CA PRO A 174 -4.60 -9.91 9.22
C PRO A 174 -3.83 -10.53 8.05
N SER A 175 -3.11 -9.73 7.28
CA SER A 175 -2.30 -10.12 6.14
C SER A 175 -1.17 -9.11 5.96
N LEU A 176 -0.03 -9.56 5.45
CA LEU A 176 1.12 -8.73 5.05
C LEU A 176 1.16 -8.50 3.53
N ASN A 177 0.20 -9.07 2.80
CA ASN A 177 0.05 -8.97 1.35
C ASN A 177 -0.94 -7.86 1.03
N TYR A 178 -0.53 -6.61 1.28
CA TYR A 178 -1.27 -5.39 0.97
C TYR A 178 -0.30 -4.30 0.48
N TYR A 179 -0.85 -3.22 -0.05
CA TYR A 179 -0.09 -2.04 -0.43
C TYR A 179 -0.85 -0.76 -0.08
N ILE A 180 -0.14 0.35 0.04
CA ILE A 180 -0.66 1.71 0.17
C ILE A 180 -0.01 2.62 -0.87
N PHE A 181 -0.60 3.81 -1.09
CA PHE A 181 0.02 4.90 -1.83
C PHE A 181 0.42 6.00 -0.86
N ASP A 182 1.70 6.12 -0.59
CA ASP A 182 2.28 7.23 0.18
C ASP A 182 2.55 8.41 -0.74
N ILE A 183 2.62 9.62 -0.20
CA ILE A 183 2.95 10.83 -0.96
C ILE A 183 4.37 11.27 -0.57
N GLU A 184 5.33 10.99 -1.44
CA GLU A 184 6.73 11.37 -1.27
C GLU A 184 7.11 12.43 -2.28
N GLU A 185 7.61 13.59 -1.80
CA GLU A 185 8.02 14.72 -2.65
C GLU A 185 6.95 15.22 -3.66
N GLY A 186 5.67 14.89 -3.40
CA GLY A 186 4.54 15.25 -4.27
C GLY A 186 4.15 14.18 -5.28
N ASP A 187 4.86 13.04 -5.32
CA ASP A 187 4.55 11.89 -6.15
C ASP A 187 3.92 10.76 -5.31
N GLU A 188 2.98 10.02 -5.90
CA GLU A 188 2.42 8.82 -5.27
C GLU A 188 3.40 7.65 -5.40
N VAL A 189 3.83 7.13 -4.25
CA VAL A 189 4.75 6.00 -4.14
C VAL A 189 4.01 4.80 -3.58
N GLU A 190 4.00 3.73 -4.35
CA GLU A 190 3.41 2.47 -3.94
C GLU A 190 4.33 1.72 -2.97
N LYS A 191 3.81 1.36 -1.79
CA LYS A 191 4.57 0.68 -0.73
C LYS A 191 3.82 -0.53 -0.18
N SER A 192 4.56 -1.53 0.26
CA SER A 192 4.07 -2.67 1.06
C SER A 192 5.06 -2.98 2.16
N PRO A 193 4.67 -3.69 3.23
CA PRO A 193 5.61 -4.04 4.30
C PRO A 193 6.86 -4.75 3.76
N LEU A 194 6.68 -5.72 2.86
CA LEU A 194 7.79 -6.49 2.32
C LEU A 194 8.68 -5.68 1.37
N SER A 195 8.07 -4.86 0.50
CA SER A 195 8.86 -4.01 -0.41
C SER A 195 9.65 -2.94 0.35
N SER A 196 9.08 -2.32 1.38
CA SER A 196 9.77 -1.35 2.22
C SER A 196 10.93 -1.99 2.99
N ALA A 197 10.75 -3.18 3.58
CA ALA A 197 11.85 -3.87 4.28
C ALA A 197 13.02 -4.24 3.36
N ILE A 198 12.71 -4.61 2.11
CA ILE A 198 13.71 -4.96 1.09
C ILE A 198 14.39 -3.71 0.51
N ALA A 199 13.66 -2.61 0.33
CA ALA A 199 14.22 -1.33 -0.10
C ALA A 199 15.26 -0.79 0.90
N GLU A 200 15.00 -0.97 2.20
CA GLU A 200 15.90 -0.58 3.29
C GLU A 200 17.06 -1.56 3.53
N ASP A 201 17.30 -2.55 2.63
CA ASP A 201 18.29 -3.62 2.81
C ASP A 201 18.13 -4.42 4.13
N ASN A 202 16.97 -4.32 4.81
CA ASN A 202 16.71 -4.97 6.09
C ASN A 202 16.21 -6.40 5.88
N PHE A 203 17.09 -7.23 5.30
CA PHE A 203 16.78 -8.61 4.94
C PHE A 203 16.37 -9.49 6.13
N LYS A 204 16.88 -9.20 7.34
CA LYS A 204 16.47 -9.91 8.56
C LYS A 204 14.99 -9.67 8.86
N LEU A 205 14.53 -8.43 8.72
CA LEU A 205 13.12 -8.09 8.91
C LEU A 205 12.26 -8.62 7.76
N ALA A 206 12.75 -8.55 6.53
CA ALA A 206 12.09 -9.16 5.38
C ALA A 206 11.89 -10.68 5.56
N ASP A 207 12.89 -11.40 6.10
CA ASP A 207 12.78 -12.82 6.45
C ASP A 207 11.66 -13.06 7.47
N ILE A 208 11.52 -12.17 8.45
CA ILE A 208 10.45 -12.23 9.46
C ILE A 208 9.09 -12.00 8.81
N LEU A 209 8.96 -11.04 7.91
CA LEU A 209 7.72 -10.80 7.17
C LEU A 209 7.33 -12.02 6.31
N ILE A 210 8.29 -12.61 5.57
CA ILE A 210 8.07 -13.81 4.77
C ILE A 210 7.68 -15.00 5.66
N LYS A 211 8.34 -15.18 6.80
CA LYS A 211 7.97 -16.21 7.79
C LYS A 211 6.55 -16.01 8.32
N ASN A 212 6.11 -14.76 8.43
CA ASN A 212 4.74 -14.35 8.75
C ASN A 212 3.82 -14.27 7.51
N LYS A 213 4.13 -15.02 6.45
CA LYS A 213 3.29 -15.22 5.25
C LYS A 213 3.19 -14.02 4.30
N ALA A 214 4.11 -13.06 4.38
CA ALA A 214 4.31 -12.13 3.26
C ALA A 214 4.81 -12.90 2.03
N ASP A 215 4.20 -12.66 0.89
CA ASP A 215 4.50 -13.34 -0.38
C ASP A 215 5.39 -12.44 -1.24
N ILE A 216 6.61 -12.91 -1.55
CA ILE A 216 7.56 -12.21 -2.42
C ILE A 216 7.00 -11.98 -3.84
N ASN A 217 6.01 -12.77 -4.24
CA ASN A 217 5.34 -12.69 -5.53
C ASN A 217 4.00 -11.94 -5.47
N TYR A 218 3.66 -11.34 -4.32
CA TYR A 218 2.47 -10.51 -4.19
C TYR A 218 2.51 -9.36 -5.20
N LYS A 219 1.40 -9.13 -5.89
CA LYS A 219 1.28 -8.02 -6.84
C LYS A 219 0.87 -6.76 -6.09
N LEU A 220 1.73 -5.76 -6.14
CA LEU A 220 1.47 -4.40 -5.70
C LEU A 220 0.74 -3.72 -6.86
N PHE A 221 -0.57 -3.48 -6.76
CA PHE A 221 -1.40 -2.93 -7.84
C PHE A 221 -1.12 -3.53 -9.24
N LEU A 222 -0.23 -2.91 -10.04
CA LEU A 222 0.18 -3.34 -11.39
C LEU A 222 1.68 -3.69 -11.50
N ASN A 223 2.36 -3.85 -10.38
CA ASN A 223 3.79 -4.05 -10.24
C ASN A 223 4.07 -5.32 -9.41
N ASP A 224 5.07 -6.08 -9.83
CA ASP A 224 5.77 -6.99 -8.91
C ASP A 224 6.77 -6.20 -8.06
N ILE A 225 7.33 -6.84 -7.04
CA ILE A 225 8.24 -6.19 -6.10
C ILE A 225 9.49 -5.59 -6.78
N ILE A 226 10.05 -6.23 -7.82
CA ILE A 226 11.22 -5.68 -8.50
C ILE A 226 10.82 -4.48 -9.34
N LYS A 227 9.68 -4.55 -10.04
CA LYS A 227 9.18 -3.42 -10.81
C LYS A 227 8.86 -2.22 -9.91
N ASN A 228 8.27 -2.45 -8.74
CA ASN A 228 8.03 -1.42 -7.73
C ASN A 228 9.35 -0.73 -7.32
N LEU A 229 10.37 -1.51 -6.92
CA LEU A 229 11.69 -0.96 -6.57
C LEU A 229 12.39 -0.27 -7.75
N THR A 230 12.18 -0.75 -8.98
CA THR A 230 12.75 -0.16 -10.21
C THR A 230 12.16 1.23 -10.47
N VAL A 231 10.82 1.36 -10.39
CA VAL A 231 10.12 2.64 -10.64
C VAL A 231 10.50 3.68 -9.57
N ASN A 232 10.63 3.23 -8.32
CA ASN A 232 11.01 4.08 -7.20
C ASN A 232 12.53 4.33 -7.09
N LYS A 233 13.34 3.77 -8.01
CA LYS A 233 14.82 3.85 -8.01
C LYS A 233 15.49 3.30 -6.74
N LEU A 234 14.86 2.31 -6.11
CA LEU A 234 15.31 1.64 -4.88
C LEU A 234 15.94 0.28 -5.14
N LEU A 235 15.84 -0.26 -6.37
CA LEU A 235 16.45 -1.55 -6.71
C LEU A 235 17.99 -1.43 -6.70
N ASP A 236 18.68 -2.38 -6.10
CA ASP A 236 20.13 -2.52 -6.13
C ASP A 236 20.56 -4.00 -6.35
N ASP A 237 21.85 -4.29 -6.34
CA ASP A 237 22.33 -5.65 -6.59
C ASP A 237 22.07 -6.62 -5.42
N LYS A 238 22.05 -6.11 -4.18
CA LYS A 238 21.80 -6.93 -2.98
C LYS A 238 20.34 -7.30 -2.89
N ASN A 239 19.44 -6.32 -2.99
CA ASN A 239 18.02 -6.53 -2.83
C ASN A 239 17.45 -7.35 -4.00
N LEU A 240 17.96 -7.18 -5.23
CA LEU A 240 17.65 -8.07 -6.36
C LEU A 240 18.02 -9.53 -6.04
N ARG A 241 19.24 -9.78 -5.55
CA ARG A 241 19.67 -11.14 -5.18
C ARG A 241 18.83 -11.73 -4.05
N TYR A 242 18.46 -10.91 -3.07
CA TYR A 242 17.59 -11.32 -1.98
C TYR A 242 16.21 -11.74 -2.49
N ILE A 243 15.57 -10.92 -3.33
CA ILE A 243 14.25 -11.20 -3.93
C ILE A 243 14.29 -12.52 -4.70
N LEU A 244 15.29 -12.68 -5.57
CA LEU A 244 15.47 -13.89 -6.37
C LEU A 244 15.63 -15.13 -5.48
N SER A 245 16.49 -15.05 -4.47
CA SER A 245 16.78 -16.16 -3.54
C SER A 245 15.58 -16.58 -2.70
N ASN A 246 14.61 -15.68 -2.50
CA ASN A 246 13.40 -15.93 -1.73
C ASN A 246 12.21 -16.43 -2.56
N GLY A 247 12.46 -16.90 -3.79
CA GLY A 247 11.44 -17.59 -4.58
C GLY A 247 10.62 -16.68 -5.48
N PHE A 248 11.20 -15.58 -5.94
CA PHE A 248 10.61 -14.78 -7.01
C PHE A 248 10.31 -15.66 -8.23
N SER A 249 9.13 -15.48 -8.82
CA SER A 249 8.62 -16.38 -9.85
C SER A 249 9.23 -16.06 -11.22
N LEU A 250 9.79 -17.09 -11.86
CA LEU A 250 10.27 -17.03 -13.25
C LEU A 250 9.16 -16.64 -14.24
N THR A 251 7.88 -16.79 -13.89
CA THR A 251 6.76 -16.34 -14.72
C THR A 251 6.78 -14.83 -14.97
N TYR A 252 7.27 -14.03 -14.03
CA TYR A 252 7.40 -12.57 -14.20
C TYR A 252 8.42 -12.22 -15.28
N ILE A 253 9.44 -13.04 -15.47
CA ILE A 253 10.47 -12.84 -16.51
C ILE A 253 9.96 -13.35 -17.87
N ASN A 254 9.38 -14.55 -17.89
CA ASN A 254 8.98 -15.22 -19.13
C ASN A 254 7.65 -14.73 -19.70
N ASN A 255 6.65 -14.53 -18.86
CA ASN A 255 5.27 -14.28 -19.30
C ASN A 255 4.91 -12.80 -19.19
N GLU A 256 5.33 -12.13 -18.12
CA GLU A 256 5.05 -10.71 -17.98
C GLU A 256 5.99 -9.90 -18.89
N SER A 257 5.38 -8.98 -19.64
CA SER A 257 6.03 -8.41 -20.82
C SER A 257 7.00 -7.27 -20.53
N SER A 258 7.22 -6.88 -19.27
CA SER A 258 7.92 -5.62 -18.99
C SER A 258 9.16 -5.73 -18.12
N PHE A 259 9.38 -6.76 -17.29
CA PHE A 259 10.52 -6.82 -16.35
C PHE A 259 11.89 -6.40 -16.95
N ILE A 260 12.39 -7.13 -17.94
CA ILE A 260 13.69 -6.83 -18.59
C ILE A 260 13.65 -5.50 -19.33
N GLU A 261 12.49 -5.15 -19.91
CA GLU A 261 12.35 -3.88 -20.60
C GLU A 261 12.36 -2.70 -19.64
N ASP A 262 11.81 -2.85 -18.44
CA ASP A 262 11.68 -1.80 -17.45
C ASP A 262 13.07 -1.50 -16.84
N LEU A 263 13.88 -2.54 -16.59
CA LEU A 263 15.31 -2.37 -16.25
C LEU A 263 16.06 -1.55 -17.31
N ILE A 264 15.88 -1.88 -18.60
CA ILE A 264 16.53 -1.15 -19.70
C ILE A 264 16.02 0.29 -19.78
N LYS A 265 14.70 0.51 -19.74
CA LYS A 265 14.07 1.84 -19.86
C LYS A 265 14.46 2.75 -18.71
N ALA A 266 14.57 2.20 -17.50
CA ALA A 266 15.00 2.92 -16.31
C ALA A 266 16.53 3.11 -16.25
N SER A 267 17.28 2.70 -17.28
CA SER A 267 18.73 2.84 -17.38
C SER A 267 19.51 2.13 -16.26
N TYR A 268 18.98 1.02 -15.75
CA TYR A 268 19.71 0.18 -14.81
C TYR A 268 20.93 -0.46 -15.48
N PRO A 269 22.03 -0.69 -14.73
CA PRO A 269 23.20 -1.38 -15.27
C PRO A 269 22.83 -2.75 -15.84
N SER A 270 23.32 -3.07 -17.05
CA SER A 270 22.99 -4.32 -17.75
C SER A 270 23.34 -5.58 -16.96
N TYR A 271 24.29 -5.51 -16.01
CA TYR A 271 24.61 -6.64 -15.14
C TYR A 271 23.44 -7.09 -14.25
N PHE A 272 22.40 -6.27 -14.02
CA PHE A 272 21.17 -6.70 -13.33
C PHE A 272 20.45 -7.81 -14.12
N ILE A 273 20.39 -7.68 -15.44
CA ILE A 273 19.86 -8.70 -16.34
C ILE A 273 20.71 -9.97 -16.21
N GLU A 274 22.03 -9.82 -16.15
CA GLU A 274 22.95 -10.94 -16.01
C GLU A 274 22.76 -11.67 -14.66
N ILE A 275 22.53 -10.95 -13.56
CA ILE A 275 22.20 -11.54 -12.24
C ILE A 275 20.96 -12.43 -12.37
N VAL A 276 19.89 -11.91 -12.97
CA VAL A 276 18.63 -12.63 -13.18
C VAL A 276 18.85 -13.88 -14.03
N PHE A 277 19.57 -13.73 -15.15
CA PHE A 277 19.83 -14.84 -16.07
C PHE A 277 20.64 -15.94 -15.40
N LYS A 278 21.74 -15.58 -14.73
CA LYS A 278 22.57 -16.55 -14.00
C LYS A 278 21.77 -17.28 -12.91
N PHE A 279 20.90 -16.57 -12.19
CA PHE A 279 20.10 -17.15 -11.12
C PHE A 279 19.16 -18.25 -11.60
N TYR A 280 18.41 -18.02 -12.69
CA TYR A 280 17.43 -19.01 -13.18
C TYR A 280 17.99 -20.01 -14.19
N ILE A 281 18.94 -19.62 -15.04
CA ILE A 281 19.48 -20.50 -16.08
C ILE A 281 20.39 -21.56 -15.45
N PHE A 282 21.30 -21.17 -14.55
CA PHE A 282 22.24 -22.09 -13.93
C PHE A 282 21.94 -22.25 -12.43
N ASP A 283 20.72 -22.72 -12.13
CA ASP A 283 20.23 -22.87 -10.77
C ASP A 283 20.98 -23.92 -9.94
N ILE A 284 20.61 -24.02 -8.65
CA ILE A 284 21.24 -24.96 -7.72
C ILE A 284 21.13 -26.42 -8.18
N ASN A 285 20.03 -26.81 -8.84
CA ASN A 285 19.83 -28.18 -9.30
C ASN A 285 20.79 -28.50 -10.45
N PHE A 286 20.96 -27.57 -11.39
CA PHE A 286 21.95 -27.67 -12.45
C PHE A 286 23.36 -27.85 -11.85
N ILE A 287 23.75 -27.00 -10.91
CA ILE A 287 25.07 -27.08 -10.25
C ILE A 287 25.27 -28.43 -9.55
N LEU A 288 24.28 -28.88 -8.77
CA LEU A 288 24.34 -30.16 -8.06
C LEU A 288 24.44 -31.36 -9.01
N ASN A 289 23.74 -31.32 -10.14
CA ASN A 289 23.84 -32.35 -11.18
C ASN A 289 25.26 -32.45 -11.76
N PHE A 290 25.92 -31.32 -12.00
CA PHE A 290 27.31 -31.30 -12.49
C PHE A 290 28.32 -31.76 -11.43
N LEU A 291 28.13 -31.37 -10.17
CA LEU A 291 28.93 -31.90 -9.06
C LEU A 291 28.77 -33.41 -8.92
N HIS A 292 27.57 -33.94 -9.17
CA HIS A 292 27.31 -35.39 -9.16
C HIS A 292 28.04 -36.11 -10.30
N TYR A 293 28.05 -35.56 -11.53
CA TYR A 293 28.84 -36.14 -12.64
C TYR A 293 30.32 -36.20 -12.31
N SER A 294 30.87 -35.11 -11.76
CA SER A 294 32.26 -35.01 -11.35
C SER A 294 32.61 -36.03 -10.26
N LYS A 295 31.82 -36.08 -9.18
CA LYS A 295 32.02 -36.99 -8.04
C LYS A 295 32.06 -38.46 -8.46
N ASN A 296 31.22 -38.85 -9.41
CA ASN A 296 31.13 -40.24 -9.90
C ASN A 296 32.02 -40.53 -11.10
N LYS A 297 32.86 -39.57 -11.54
CA LYS A 297 33.72 -39.68 -12.73
C LYS A 297 32.95 -40.12 -13.99
N LYS A 298 31.69 -39.70 -14.09
CA LYS A 298 30.85 -40.01 -15.26
C LYS A 298 31.19 -39.04 -16.37
N GLY A 299 31.87 -39.53 -17.40
CA GLY A 299 32.15 -38.74 -18.61
C GLY A 299 30.84 -38.39 -19.33
N ILE A 300 30.76 -37.16 -19.83
CA ILE A 300 29.71 -36.69 -20.72
C ILE A 300 30.35 -36.24 -22.03
N SER A 301 29.74 -36.58 -23.17
CA SER A 301 30.23 -36.11 -24.46
C SER A 301 29.98 -34.61 -24.64
N THR A 302 30.74 -33.96 -25.52
CA THR A 302 30.53 -32.53 -25.85
C THR A 302 29.10 -32.27 -26.35
N VAL A 303 28.52 -33.20 -27.12
CA VAL A 303 27.14 -33.09 -27.59
C VAL A 303 26.14 -33.15 -26.44
N GLN A 304 26.33 -34.08 -25.49
CA GLN A 304 25.49 -34.17 -24.30
C GLN A 304 25.61 -32.91 -23.44
N PHE A 305 26.84 -32.43 -23.20
CA PHE A 305 27.08 -31.19 -22.46
C PHE A 305 26.37 -30.00 -23.11
N ASN A 306 26.55 -29.79 -24.41
CA ASN A 306 25.91 -28.69 -25.13
C ASN A 306 24.38 -28.80 -25.10
N ASN A 307 23.83 -30.01 -25.16
CA ASN A 307 22.39 -30.22 -25.04
C ASN A 307 21.88 -29.86 -23.64
N ILE A 308 22.62 -30.21 -22.57
CA ILE A 308 22.29 -29.84 -21.20
C ILE A 308 22.31 -28.31 -21.07
N ILE A 309 23.39 -27.65 -21.48
CA ILE A 309 23.50 -26.18 -21.44
C ILE A 309 22.36 -25.51 -22.22
N LYS A 310 22.02 -26.04 -23.40
CA LYS A 310 20.92 -25.51 -24.20
C LYS A 310 19.57 -25.65 -23.48
N GLN A 311 19.31 -26.78 -22.84
CA GLN A 311 18.08 -27.00 -22.06
C GLN A 311 17.96 -26.03 -20.90
N GLU A 312 19.06 -25.76 -20.20
CA GLU A 312 19.11 -24.77 -19.13
C GLU A 312 18.83 -23.35 -19.64
N LYS A 313 19.47 -22.95 -20.75
CA LYS A 313 19.21 -21.64 -21.38
C LYS A 313 17.76 -21.48 -21.84
N CYS A 314 17.06 -22.57 -22.19
CA CYS A 314 15.63 -22.52 -22.53
C CYS A 314 14.72 -22.10 -21.35
N LYS A 315 15.20 -22.09 -20.10
CA LYS A 315 14.42 -21.62 -18.94
C LYS A 315 13.99 -20.17 -19.07
N ILE A 316 14.80 -19.32 -19.73
CA ILE A 316 14.45 -17.93 -20.04
C ILE A 316 14.23 -17.78 -21.54
N HIS A 317 13.05 -17.32 -21.94
CA HIS A 317 12.74 -17.05 -23.34
C HIS A 317 13.09 -15.60 -23.72
N ILE A 318 14.25 -15.40 -24.34
CA ILE A 318 14.68 -14.08 -24.83
C ILE A 318 13.78 -13.62 -25.98
N LYS A 319 13.14 -12.46 -25.79
CA LYS A 319 12.13 -11.90 -26.70
C LYS A 319 12.74 -10.90 -27.68
N ASP A 320 12.21 -10.83 -28.91
CA ASP A 320 12.59 -9.81 -29.92
C ASP A 320 12.42 -8.38 -29.41
N LYS A 321 11.42 -8.18 -28.54
CA LYS A 321 11.13 -6.90 -27.92
C LYS A 321 12.27 -6.45 -27.00
N TRP A 322 12.99 -7.36 -26.33
CA TRP A 322 14.12 -7.01 -25.48
C TRP A 322 15.29 -6.44 -26.28
N TYR A 323 15.64 -7.08 -27.41
CA TYR A 323 16.60 -6.50 -28.37
C TYR A 323 16.15 -5.14 -28.89
N SER A 324 14.87 -5.03 -29.26
CA SER A 324 14.32 -3.76 -29.77
C SER A 324 14.40 -2.63 -28.73
N THR A 325 14.09 -2.94 -27.47
CA THR A 325 14.20 -2.00 -26.35
C THR A 325 15.66 -1.64 -26.08
N ALA A 326 16.58 -2.61 -26.02
CA ALA A 326 18.00 -2.33 -25.81
C ALA A 326 18.59 -1.43 -26.90
N ILE A 327 18.27 -1.67 -28.19
CA ILE A 327 18.70 -0.81 -29.29
C ILE A 327 18.12 0.60 -29.15
N LYS A 328 16.83 0.72 -28.85
CA LYS A 328 16.15 2.02 -28.70
C LYS A 328 16.78 2.88 -27.59
N TYR A 329 17.17 2.27 -26.48
CA TYR A 329 17.74 2.96 -25.32
C TYR A 329 19.28 2.92 -25.28
N GLY A 330 19.94 2.40 -26.32
CA GLY A 330 21.40 2.35 -26.40
C GLY A 330 22.07 1.40 -25.39
N ALA A 331 21.34 0.44 -24.81
CA ALA A 331 21.84 -0.51 -23.83
C ALA A 331 22.59 -1.68 -24.51
N PHE A 332 23.73 -1.40 -25.15
CA PHE A 332 24.48 -2.39 -25.93
C PHE A 332 25.01 -3.56 -25.08
N ASP A 333 25.42 -3.30 -23.84
CA ASP A 333 25.87 -4.39 -22.93
C ASP A 333 24.73 -5.40 -22.65
N ALA A 334 23.47 -4.95 -22.63
CA ALA A 334 22.33 -5.87 -22.51
C ALA A 334 22.17 -6.75 -23.77
N ILE A 335 22.52 -6.23 -24.95
CA ILE A 335 22.51 -7.00 -26.21
C ILE A 335 23.56 -8.12 -26.15
N ASP A 336 24.75 -7.83 -25.63
CA ASP A 336 25.81 -8.84 -25.48
C ASP A 336 25.35 -9.97 -24.54
N ILE A 337 24.72 -9.62 -23.42
CA ILE A 337 24.07 -10.60 -22.52
C ILE A 337 22.99 -11.38 -23.27
N PHE A 338 22.13 -10.72 -24.03
CA PHE A 338 21.10 -11.44 -24.78
C PHE A 338 21.70 -12.44 -25.77
N ILE A 339 22.72 -12.04 -26.55
CA ILE A 339 23.40 -12.92 -27.50
C ILE A 339 24.01 -14.12 -26.79
N GLU A 340 24.64 -13.92 -25.63
CA GLU A 340 25.25 -15.00 -24.85
C GLU A 340 24.22 -16.06 -24.45
N TYR A 341 23.03 -15.66 -24.02
CA TYR A 341 22.03 -16.58 -23.47
C TYR A 341 20.95 -17.03 -24.46
N ASP A 342 20.86 -16.41 -25.64
CA ASP A 342 19.88 -16.76 -26.67
C ASP A 342 20.19 -18.10 -27.33
N ILE A 343 19.20 -18.98 -27.41
CA ILE A 343 19.33 -20.32 -28.01
C ILE A 343 19.13 -20.31 -29.54
N ARG A 344 18.71 -19.17 -30.11
CA ARG A 344 18.50 -19.02 -31.55
C ARG A 344 19.82 -18.98 -32.29
N LYS A 345 19.78 -19.30 -33.59
CA LYS A 345 20.97 -19.24 -34.45
C LYS A 345 21.45 -17.79 -34.56
N GLU A 346 22.76 -17.58 -34.54
CA GLU A 346 23.41 -16.27 -34.68
C GLU A 346 22.88 -15.48 -35.89
N GLU A 347 22.70 -16.13 -37.04
CA GLU A 347 22.14 -15.50 -38.25
C GLU A 347 20.75 -14.88 -38.02
N ALA A 348 19.89 -15.56 -37.24
CA ALA A 348 18.56 -15.06 -36.92
C ALA A 348 18.63 -13.83 -36.01
N ILE A 349 19.53 -13.84 -35.03
CA ILE A 349 19.76 -12.71 -34.11
C ILE A 349 20.35 -11.52 -34.86
N LEU A 350 21.35 -11.74 -35.72
CA LEU A 350 21.95 -10.69 -36.55
C LEU A 350 20.93 -10.05 -37.50
N ASN A 351 20.06 -10.86 -38.12
CA ASN A 351 18.99 -10.35 -38.97
C ASN A 351 17.96 -9.53 -38.19
N LEU A 352 17.65 -9.93 -36.95
CA LEU A 352 16.78 -9.17 -36.06
C LEU A 352 17.39 -7.80 -35.74
N ILE A 353 18.67 -7.76 -35.33
CA ILE A 353 19.37 -6.51 -34.98
C ILE A 353 19.47 -5.58 -36.20
N LYS A 354 19.81 -6.11 -37.38
CA LYS A 354 19.92 -5.31 -38.62
C LYS A 354 18.59 -4.64 -39.00
N LYS A 355 17.46 -5.34 -38.86
CA LYS A 355 16.12 -4.79 -39.15
C LYS A 355 15.72 -3.64 -38.24
N LYS A 356 16.39 -3.46 -37.09
CA LYS A 356 16.04 -2.46 -36.07
C LYS A 356 17.00 -1.25 -36.04
N LYS A 357 18.08 -1.29 -36.83
CA LYS A 357 19.04 -0.17 -36.99
C LYS A 357 18.63 0.82 -38.10
N VAL A 358 17.57 0.51 -38.85
CA VAL A 358 16.90 1.38 -39.83
C VAL A 358 15.74 2.06 -39.13
#